data_AF-A0AAJ0RPD7-F1
#
_entry.id   AF-A0AAJ0RPD7-F1
#
_cell.length_a   1.000
_cell.length_b   1.000
_cell.length_c   1.000
_cell.angle_alpha   90.00
_cell.angle_beta   90.00
_cell.angle_gamma   90.00
#
_symmetry.space_group_name_H-M   'P 1'
#
loop_
_entity.id
_entity.type
_entity.pdbx_description
1 polymer ?
#
loop_
_entity_poly.entity_id
_entity_poly.type
_entity_poly.pdbx_seq_one_letter_code
_entity_poly.pdbx_strand_id
1 'polypeptide(L)' 'MEIGEFVALYCLNSLFWKWIISWGGAHWLEGWKAMAFLEWFAWPWNAEQIRLYAVVMWGFTTLFFVVGLFKPEWRF' A
#
# COMPACT_ATOMS: atom_id res chain seq x y z
N MET A 1 -18.07 5.88 3.91
CA MET A 1 -18.00 4.49 3.39
C MET A 1 -18.55 3.54 4.43
N GLU A 2 -19.35 2.55 4.02
CA GLU A 2 -19.86 1.52 4.93
C GLU A 2 -18.74 0.62 5.45
N ILE A 3 -18.95 -0.04 6.59
CA ILE A 3 -17.88 -0.86 7.22
C ILE A 3 -17.41 -1.99 6.30
N GLY A 4 -18.33 -2.63 5.57
CA GLY A 4 -18.00 -3.71 4.65
C GLY A 4 -17.11 -3.25 3.48
N GLU A 5 -17.44 -2.10 2.88
CA GLU A 5 -16.66 -1.47 1.82
C GLU A 5 -15.27 -1.08 2.31
N PHE A 6 -15.18 -0.51 3.52
CA PHE A 6 -13.92 -0.10 4.12
C PHE A 6 -12.98 -1.29 4.38
N VAL A 7 -13.54 -2.39 4.90
CA VAL A 7 -12.80 -3.65 5.09
C VAL A 7 -12.35 -4.23 3.75
N ALA A 8 -13.23 -4.25 2.74
CA ALA A 8 -12.90 -4.77 1.42
C ALA A 8 -11.76 -3.98 0.75
N LEU A 9 -11.81 -2.64 0.79
CA LEU A 9 -10.73 -1.79 0.28
C LEU A 9 -9.43 -2.02 1.04
N TYR A 10 -9.47 -2.13 2.37
CA TYR A 10 -8.27 -2.42 3.15
C TYR A 10 -7.66 -3.79 2.82
N CYS A 11 -8.49 -4.82 2.56
CA CYS A 11 -8.03 -6.12 2.11
C CYS A 11 -7.35 -6.04 0.73
N LEU A 12 -7.92 -5.29 -0.23
CA LEU A 12 -7.31 -5.07 -1.55
C LEU A 12 -5.99 -4.30 -1.45
N ASN A 13 -5.96 -3.23 -0.67
CA ASN A 13 -4.76 -2.46 -0.38
C ASN A 13 -3.67 -3.34 0.28
N SER A 14 -4.05 -4.18 1.24
CA SER A 14 -3.12 -5.11 1.89
C SER A 14 -2.59 -6.17 0.92
N LEU A 15 -3.41 -6.66 -0.01
CA LEU A 15 -2.99 -7.61 -1.03
C LEU A 15 -1.97 -6.98 -1.99
N PHE A 16 -2.19 -5.71 -2.39
CA PHE A 16 -1.24 -4.94 -3.19
C PHE A 16 0.11 -4.80 -2.48
N TRP A 17 0.12 -4.33 -1.22
CA TRP A 17 1.37 -4.24 -0.45
C TRP A 17 2.03 -5.60 -0.25
N LYS A 18 1.25 -6.64 0.04
CA LYS A 18 1.77 -8.01 0.20
C LYS A 18 2.43 -8.53 -1.07
N TRP A 19 1.84 -8.26 -2.24
CA TRP A 19 2.41 -8.61 -3.53
C TRP A 19 3.77 -7.92 -3.75
N ILE A 20 3.87 -6.62 -3.44
CA ILE A 20 5.13 -5.87 -3.53
C ILE A 20 6.18 -6.46 -2.59
N ILE A 21 5.82 -6.73 -1.33
CA ILE A 21 6.75 -7.16 -0.29
C ILE A 21 7.22 -8.60 -0.52
N SER A 22 6.33 -9.52 -0.88
CA SER A 22 6.56 -10.97 -0.77
C SER A 22 6.49 -11.77 -2.07
N TRP A 23 5.86 -11.26 -3.13
CA TRP A 23 5.55 -12.05 -4.33
C TRP A 23 6.17 -11.50 -5.62
N GLY A 24 7.27 -10.76 -5.48
CA GLY A 24 8.03 -10.23 -6.62
C GLY A 24 7.49 -8.92 -7.21
N GLY A 25 6.45 -8.32 -6.61
CA GLY A 25 5.91 -7.04 -7.08
C GLY A 25 6.94 -5.91 -7.06
N ALA A 26 7.86 -5.90 -6.09
CA ALA A 26 8.94 -4.92 -6.05
C ALA A 26 9.87 -4.98 -7.28
N HIS A 27 10.30 -6.18 -7.69
CA HIS A 27 11.09 -6.34 -8.92
C HIS A 27 10.29 -6.02 -10.17
N TRP A 28 8.99 -6.34 -10.18
CA TRP A 28 8.14 -5.97 -11.30
C TRP A 28 8.03 -4.45 -11.46
N LEU A 29 7.98 -3.71 -10.34
CA LEU A 29 7.81 -2.26 -10.26
C LEU A 29 9.07 -1.44 -10.52
N GLU A 30 10.28 -2.01 -10.46
CA GLU A 30 11.53 -1.27 -10.67
C GLU A 30 11.51 -0.41 -11.96
N GLY A 31 12.11 0.78 -11.88
CA GLY A 31 12.14 1.75 -12.97
C GLY A 31 10.83 2.52 -13.14
N TRP A 32 10.38 2.67 -14.38
CA TRP A 32 9.26 3.58 -14.71
C TRP A 32 7.92 3.23 -14.08
N LYS A 33 7.70 1.96 -13.76
CA LYS A 33 6.43 1.52 -13.18
C LYS A 33 6.30 1.99 -11.74
N ALA A 34 7.39 2.09 -10.99
CA ALA A 34 7.38 2.66 -9.65
C ALA A 34 6.82 4.09 -9.66
N MET A 35 7.13 4.87 -10.70
CA MET A 35 6.56 6.21 -10.92
C MET A 35 5.04 6.20 -11.06
N ALA A 36 4.50 5.23 -11.79
CA ALA A 36 3.08 5.16 -12.13
C ALA A 36 2.22 4.54 -11.02
N PHE A 37 2.77 3.58 -10.27
CA PHE A 37 2.03 2.78 -9.29
C PHE A 37 2.32 3.16 -7.83
N LEU A 38 3.42 3.85 -7.54
CA LEU A 38 3.77 4.30 -6.20
C LEU A 38 3.73 5.83 -6.15
N GLU A 39 4.81 6.47 -6.59
CA GLU A 39 5.01 7.91 -6.47
C GLU A 39 5.91 8.40 -7.59
N TRP A 40 5.70 9.63 -8.06
CA TRP A 40 6.44 10.17 -9.21
C TRP A 40 7.97 10.20 -9.04
N PHE A 41 8.46 10.24 -7.79
CA PHE A 41 9.88 10.23 -7.46
C PHE A 41 10.46 8.83 -7.21
N ALA A 42 9.65 7.77 -7.33
CA ALA A 42 10.06 6.39 -7.08
C ALA A 42 10.75 5.72 -8.29
N TRP A 43 10.79 6.39 -9.45
CA TRP A 43 11.49 5.91 -10.66
C TRP A 43 12.91 5.34 -10.39
N PRO A 44 13.81 6.04 -9.64
CA PRO A 44 15.18 5.59 -9.48
C PRO A 44 15.34 4.50 -8.41
N TRP A 45 14.24 4.04 -7.79
CA TRP A 45 14.31 3.08 -6.72
C TRP A 45 14.56 1.66 -7.23
N ASN A 46 15.41 0.95 -6.50
CA ASN A 46 15.55 -0.49 -6.65
C ASN A 46 14.48 -1.25 -5.83
N ALA A 47 14.39 -2.56 -6.04
CA ALA A 47 13.38 -3.42 -5.43
C ALA A 47 13.46 -3.45 -3.90
N GLU A 48 14.62 -3.23 -3.31
CA GLU A 48 14.77 -3.19 -1.85
C GLU A 48 14.18 -1.88 -1.27
N GLN A 49 14.47 -0.74 -1.90
CA GLN A 49 13.86 0.55 -1.55
C GLN A 49 12.33 0.53 -1.73
N ILE A 50 11.84 -0.08 -2.82
CA ILE A 50 10.41 -0.28 -3.06
C ILE A 50 9.78 -1.15 -1.96
N ARG A 51 10.45 -2.25 -1.55
CA ARG A 51 9.96 -3.10 -0.45
C ARG A 51 9.90 -2.36 0.87
N LEU A 52 10.93 -1.57 1.20
CA LEU A 52 10.95 -0.77 2.42
C LEU A 52 9.80 0.25 2.41
N TYR A 53 9.61 0.97 1.31
CA TYR A 53 8.50 1.90 1.14
C TYR A 53 7.15 1.19 1.32
N ALA A 54 6.96 0.03 0.70
CA ALA A 54 5.75 -0.76 0.83
C ALA A 54 5.46 -1.19 2.28
N VAL A 55 6.47 -1.61 3.05
CA VAL A 55 6.30 -1.94 4.48
C VAL A 55 5.86 -0.71 5.28
N VAL A 56 6.50 0.44 5.06
CA VAL A 56 6.18 1.69 5.75
C VAL A 56 4.75 2.15 5.42
N MET A 57 4.39 2.18 4.13
CA MET A 57 3.05 2.58 3.69
C MET A 57 1.96 1.61 4.12
N TRP A 58 2.25 0.31 4.10
CA TRP A 58 1.32 -0.68 4.63
C TRP A 58 1.09 -0.48 6.13
N GLY A 59 2.15 -0.17 6.89
CA GLY A 59 2.05 0.21 8.30
C GLY A 59 1.13 1.42 8.53
N PHE A 60 1.34 2.51 7.79
CA PHE A 60 0.47 3.69 7.90
C PHE A 60 -0.98 3.40 7.52
N THR A 61 -1.22 2.73 6.39
CA THR A 61 -2.59 2.37 5.97
C THR A 61 -3.27 1.42 6.95
N THR A 62 -2.51 0.52 7.59
CA THR A 62 -3.00 -0.33 8.70
C THR A 62 -3.43 0.50 9.91
N LEU A 63 -2.61 1.48 10.32
CA LEU A 63 -2.95 2.37 11.44
C LEU A 63 -4.23 3.16 11.15
N PHE A 64 -4.35 3.75 9.97
CA PHE A 64 -5.58 4.46 9.56
C PHE A 64 -6.79 3.52 9.51
N PHE A 65 -6.63 2.32 8.99
CA PHE A 65 -7.69 1.31 8.99
C PHE A 65 -8.18 1.00 10.40
N VAL A 66 -7.26 0.72 11.33
CA VAL A 66 -7.61 0.46 12.74
C VAL A 66 -8.37 1.64 13.36
N VAL A 67 -7.93 2.88 13.12
CA VAL A 67 -8.66 4.07 13.58
C VAL A 67 -10.07 4.12 12.99
N GLY A 68 -10.23 3.89 11.68
CA GLY A 68 -11.52 3.91 10.98
C GLY A 68 -12.50 2.80 11.41
N LEU A 69 -12.01 1.71 12.03
CA LEU A 69 -12.88 0.70 12.64
C LEU A 69 -13.66 1.28 13.83
N PHE A 70 -13.00 2.12 14.64
CA PHE A 70 -13.60 2.72 15.85
C PHE A 70 -14.21 4.10 15.59
N LYS A 71 -13.71 4.83 14.59
CA LYS A 71 -14.16 6.19 14.24
C LYS A 71 -14.64 6.25 12.78
N PRO A 72 -15.96 6.12 12.54
CA PRO A 72 -16.52 6.08 11.18
C PRO A 72 -16.18 7.28 10.31
N GLU A 73 -15.94 8.45 10.90
CA GLU A 73 -15.53 9.68 10.21
C GLU A 73 -14.13 9.60 9.57
N TRP A 74 -13.33 8.58 9.91
CA TRP A 74 -12.03 8.28 9.30
C TRP A 74 -12.09 7.20 8.20
N ARG A 75 -13.29 6.78 7.79
CA ARG A 75 -13.49 5.82 6.68
C ARG A 75 -13.57 6.57 5.35
N PHE A 76 -12.44 7.14 4.93
CA PHE A 76 -12.23 7.71 3.60
C PHE A 76 -11.63 6.69 2.63
#